data_AF-A0A646KL74-F1
#
_entry.id   AF-A0A646KL74-F1
#
_cell.length_a   1.000
_cell.length_b   1.000
_cell.length_c   1.000
_cell.angle_alpha   90.00
_cell.angle_beta   90.00
_cell.angle_gamma   90.00
#
_symmetry.space_group_name_H-M   'P 1'
#
loop_
_entity.id
_entity.type
_entity.pdbx_description
1 polymer ?
#
loop_
_entity_poly.entity_id
_entity_poly.type
_entity_poly.pdbx_seq_one_letter_code
_entity_poly.pdbx_strand_id
1 'polypeptide(L)' 'MQYRLIGPERPEGVFGTLAEAEAAAEAFYPADSQLEWSAPEPGCHLLWFIHRNEGLKVDTHYRIIED' A
#
# COMPACT_ATOMS: atom_id res chain seq x y z
N MET A 1 -12.60 10.39 9.45
CA MET A 1 -11.63 9.94 8.45
C MET A 1 -11.11 8.61 8.91
N GLN A 2 -11.44 7.57 8.16
CA GLN A 2 -10.94 6.22 8.37
C GLN A 2 -10.19 5.80 7.12
N TYR A 3 -9.10 5.04 7.30
CA TYR A 3 -8.25 4.57 6.20
C TYR A 3 -8.39 3.06 6.09
N ARG A 4 -8.98 2.58 5.00
CA ARG A 4 -9.16 1.15 4.76
C ARG A 4 -8.01 0.61 3.95
N LEU A 5 -7.24 -0.30 4.54
CA LEU A 5 -6.21 -1.05 3.83
C LEU A 5 -6.83 -2.27 3.15
N ILE A 6 -6.67 -2.33 1.84
CA ILE A 6 -7.17 -3.42 1.01
C ILE A 6 -5.96 -4.06 0.33
N GLY A 7 -5.65 -5.28 0.75
CA GLY A 7 -4.64 -6.10 0.11
C GLY A 7 -5.15 -6.73 -1.20
N PRO A 8 -4.33 -7.58 -1.82
CA PRO A 8 -4.62 -8.15 -3.14
C PRO A 8 -5.78 -9.15 -3.09
N GLU A 9 -5.89 -9.89 -1.99
CA GLU A 9 -6.88 -10.97 -1.83
C GLU A 9 -8.04 -10.59 -0.92
N ARG A 10 -7.85 -9.65 0.02
CA ARG A 10 -8.87 -9.27 1.01
C ARG A 10 -8.59 -7.91 1.65
N PRO A 11 -9.60 -7.26 2.26
CA PRO A 11 -9.37 -6.15 3.18
C PRO A 11 -8.57 -6.62 4.40
N GLU A 12 -7.54 -5.86 4.75
CA GLU A 12 -6.57 -6.20 5.80
C GLU A 12 -6.83 -5.43 7.10
N GLY A 13 -7.50 -4.26 7.02
CA GLY A 13 -7.88 -3.52 8.21
C GLY A 13 -8.45 -2.13 7.95
N VAL A 14 -8.89 -1.48 9.03
CA VAL A 14 -9.31 -0.07 9.06
C VAL A 14 -8.47 0.65 10.11
N PHE A 15 -7.89 1.78 9.73
CA PHE A 15 -6.95 2.55 10.54
C PHE A 15 -7.46 3.97 10.77
N GLY A 16 -7.01 4.58 11.87
CA GLY A 16 -7.38 5.96 12.22
C GLY A 16 -6.61 7.01 11.43
N THR A 17 -5.41 6.66 10.93
CA THR A 17 -4.53 7.56 10.18
C THR A 17 -3.93 6.88 8.95
N LEU A 18 -3.55 7.69 7.95
CA LEU A 18 -2.88 7.21 6.74
C LEU A 18 -1.55 6.51 7.10
N ALA A 19 -0.74 7.12 7.97
CA ALA A 19 0.56 6.58 8.38
C ALA A 19 0.47 5.19 9.04
N GLU A 20 -0.58 4.93 9.83
CA GLU A 20 -0.83 3.60 10.39
C GLU A 20 -1.17 2.58 9.31
N ALA A 21 -2.00 2.96 8.34
CA ALA A 21 -2.34 2.11 7.21
C ALA A 21 -1.14 1.84 6.30
N GLU A 22 -0.28 2.85 6.08
CA GLU A 22 0.97 2.71 5.32
C GLU A 22 1.94 1.77 6.02
N ALA A 23 2.20 1.98 7.31
CA ALA A 23 3.07 1.10 8.09
C ALA A 23 2.55 -0.34 8.15
N ALA A 24 1.22 -0.53 8.25
CA ALA A 24 0.62 -1.86 8.19
C ALA A 24 0.85 -2.51 6.82
N ALA A 25 0.66 -1.78 5.72
CA ALA A 25 0.90 -2.27 4.36
C ALA A 25 2.37 -2.66 4.13
N GLU A 26 3.30 -1.81 4.58
CA GLU A 26 4.74 -2.05 4.46
C GLU A 26 5.22 -3.24 5.29
N ALA A 27 4.58 -3.50 6.44
CA ALA A 27 4.90 -4.65 7.30
C ALA A 27 4.62 -6.02 6.67
N PHE A 28 3.79 -6.08 5.61
CA PHE A 28 3.57 -7.32 4.84
C PHE A 28 4.74 -7.66 3.91
N TYR A 29 5.68 -6.73 3.70
CA TYR A 29 6.83 -6.93 2.86
C TYR A 29 8.11 -7.12 3.70
N PRO A 30 9.09 -7.87 3.19
CA PRO A 30 10.40 -7.96 3.83
C PRO A 30 11.09 -6.59 3.83
N ALA A 31 11.91 -6.31 4.85
CA ALA A 31 12.54 -4.99 5.05
C ALA A 31 13.45 -4.52 3.90
N ASP A 32 13.96 -5.44 3.07
CA ASP A 32 14.80 -5.10 1.90
C ASP A 32 13.98 -4.81 0.63
N SER A 33 12.65 -4.82 0.74
CA SER A 33 11.73 -4.56 -0.35
C SER A 33 11.76 -3.10 -0.77
N GLN A 34 11.82 -2.87 -2.08
CA GLN A 34 11.69 -1.53 -2.60
C GLN A 34 10.21 -1.23 -2.83
N LEU A 35 9.64 -0.40 -1.96
CA LEU A 35 8.24 -0.03 -1.98
C LEU A 35 8.09 1.42 -2.42
N GLU A 36 7.01 1.72 -3.14
CA GLU A 36 6.68 3.10 -3.52
C GLU A 36 5.18 3.37 -3.40
N TRP A 37 4.83 4.45 -2.71
CA TRP A 37 3.46 4.95 -2.63
C TRP A 37 3.14 5.86 -3.82
N SER A 38 1.94 5.71 -4.38
CA SER A 38 1.39 6.59 -5.41
C SER A 38 -0.05 6.94 -5.09
N ALA A 39 -0.47 8.18 -5.32
CA ALA A 39 -1.85 8.64 -5.11
C ALA A 39 -2.46 9.09 -6.44
N PRO A 40 -2.98 8.15 -7.26
CA PRO A 40 -3.54 8.50 -8.57
C PRO A 40 -4.87 9.27 -8.46
N GLU A 41 -5.60 9.08 -7.38
CA GLU A 41 -6.90 9.69 -7.12
C GLU A 41 -6.94 10.25 -5.69
N PRO A 42 -7.67 11.35 -5.43
CA PRO A 42 -7.83 11.87 -4.09
C PRO A 42 -8.51 10.83 -3.18
N GLY A 43 -7.90 10.55 -2.03
CA GLY A 43 -8.38 9.52 -1.09
C GLY A 43 -8.01 8.09 -1.46
N CYS A 44 -7.22 7.86 -2.52
CA CYS A 44 -6.73 6.54 -2.91
C CYS A 44 -5.20 6.53 -2.96
N HIS A 45 -4.59 5.72 -2.11
CA HIS A 45 -3.14 5.54 -2.06
C HIS A 45 -2.81 4.10 -2.44
N LEU A 46 -1.92 3.90 -3.39
CA LEU A 46 -1.49 2.60 -3.90
C LEU A 46 -0.04 2.35 -3.50
N LEU A 47 0.22 1.16 -2.96
CA LEU A 47 1.55 0.66 -2.68
C LEU A 47 2.02 -0.26 -3.82
N TRP A 48 3.15 0.12 -4.40
CA TRP A 48 3.81 -0.62 -5.45
C TRP A 48 5.04 -1.34 -4.90
N PHE A 49 5.17 -2.62 -5.25
CA PHE A 49 6.41 -3.35 -5.03
C PHE A 49 7.29 -3.26 -6.28
N ILE A 50 8.50 -2.76 -6.11
CA ILE A 50 9.48 -2.54 -7.18
C ILE A 50 10.48 -3.71 -7.19
N HIS A 51 10.48 -4.48 -8.27
CA HIS A 51 11.44 -5.56 -8.45
C HIS A 51 12.81 -5.00 -8.85
N ARG A 52 13.81 -5.16 -7.96
CA ARG A 52 15.20 -4.69 -8.17
C ARG A 52 15.83 -5.14 -9.51
N ASN A 53 15.44 -6.29 -10.04
CA ASN A 53 16.06 -6.85 -11.24
C ASN A 53 15.59 -6.21 -12.56
N GLU A 54 14.46 -5.49 -12.58
CA GLU A 54 13.91 -4.99 -13.85
C GLU A 54 13.55 -3.49 -13.83
N GLY A 55 13.56 -2.82 -12.66
CA GLY A 55 13.15 -1.41 -12.56
C GLY A 55 11.67 -1.19 -12.94
N LEU A 56 10.90 -2.28 -13.08
CA LEU A 56 9.49 -2.28 -13.43
C LEU A 56 8.65 -2.35 -12.17
N LYS A 57 7.61 -1.50 -12.12
CA LYS A 57 6.51 -1.61 -11.16
C LYS A 57 5.57 -2.69 -11.67
N VAL A 58 5.75 -3.93 -11.21
CA VAL A 58 5.04 -5.07 -11.79
C VAL A 58 3.77 -5.41 -11.03
N ASP A 59 3.64 -4.97 -9.77
CA ASP A 59 2.64 -5.55 -8.90
C ASP A 59 1.99 -4.53 -7.96
N THR A 60 0.65 -4.46 -8.04
CA THR A 60 -0.20 -3.58 -7.22
C THR A 60 -0.80 -4.45 -6.13
N HIS A 61 -0.27 -4.35 -4.92
CA HIS A 61 -0.67 -5.33 -3.90
C HIS A 61 -1.46 -4.69 -2.76
N TYR A 62 -1.24 -3.42 -2.42
CA TYR A 62 -2.01 -2.80 -1.35
C TYR A 62 -2.54 -1.43 -1.76
N ARG A 63 -3.79 -1.15 -1.40
CA ARG A 63 -4.42 0.15 -1.57
C ARG A 63 -5.04 0.62 -0.28
N ILE A 64 -4.92 1.90 0.01
CA ILE A 64 -5.56 2.58 1.12
C ILE A 64 -6.64 3.48 0.54
N ILE A 65 -7.87 3.28 0.98
CA ILE A 65 -9.02 4.11 0.61
C ILE A 65 -9.43 4.93 1.83
N GLU A 66 -9.46 6.25 1.67
CA GLU A 66 -10.03 7.19 2.64
C GLU A 66 -11.56 7.12 2.60
N ASP A 67 -12.18 6.87 3.75
CA ASP A 67 -13.63 6.89 3.99
C ASP A 67 -14.02 8.03 4.96
#